data_AF-A0A8I0LAR4-F1
#
_entry.id   AF-A0A8I0LAR4-F1
#
_cell.length_a   1.000
_cell.length_b   1.000
_cell.length_c   1.000
_cell.angle_alpha   90.00
_cell.angle_beta   90.00
_cell.angle_gamma   90.00
#
_symmetry.space_group_name_H-M   'P 1'
#
loop_
_entity.id
_entity.type
_entity.pdbx_description
1 polymer ?
#
loop_
_entity_poly.entity_id
_entity_poly.type
_entity_poly.pdbx_seq_one_letter_code
_entity_poly.pdbx_strand_id
1 'polypeptide(L)' 'VPEGHDKPLKYPLMFQVCDAVLINKIDVAPYFDFDFEKCTEYIRMRNPKAVIFPISAKTGEGIEAVADWLKEEVKNWKGI' A
#
# COMPACT_ATOMS: atom_id res chain seq x y z
N VAL A 1 9.86 4.56 -7.17
CA VAL A 1 10.07 3.30 -6.39
C VAL A 1 11.06 2.44 -7.16
N PRO A 2 12.13 1.89 -6.54
CA PRO A 2 13.11 1.06 -7.24
C PRO A 2 12.55 -0.30 -7.71
N GLU A 3 11.33 -0.63 -7.32
CA GLU A 3 10.61 -1.81 -7.75
C GLU A 3 9.34 -1.41 -8.53
N GLY A 4 9.04 -2.12 -9.62
CA GLY A 4 8.01 -1.75 -10.59
C GLY A 4 6.57 -1.92 -10.12
N HIS A 5 5.63 -1.32 -10.85
CA HIS A 5 4.19 -1.38 -10.59
C HIS A 5 3.57 -2.78 -10.81
N ASP A 6 4.30 -3.72 -11.43
CA ASP A 6 3.88 -5.06 -11.82
C ASP A 6 3.99 -6.12 -10.70
N LYS A 7 4.51 -5.76 -9.52
CA LYS A 7 4.64 -6.65 -8.37
C LYS A 7 3.37 -7.43 -7.99
N PRO A 8 2.16 -6.83 -7.97
CA PRO A 8 0.95 -7.58 -7.61
C PRO A 8 0.64 -8.73 -8.59
N LEU A 9 1.20 -8.67 -9.80
CA LEU A 9 1.09 -9.76 -10.77
C LEU A 9 2.13 -10.86 -10.51
N LYS A 10 3.35 -10.47 -10.12
CA LYS A 10 4.48 -11.39 -9.85
C LYS A 10 4.32 -12.18 -8.54
N TYR A 11 3.69 -11.58 -7.52
CA TYR A 11 3.56 -12.18 -6.18
C TYR A 11 2.09 -12.25 -5.73
N PRO A 12 1.20 -12.92 -6.47
CA PRO A 12 -0.25 -12.80 -6.29
C PRO A 12 -0.72 -13.16 -4.87
N LEU A 13 -0.18 -14.24 -4.29
CA LEU A 13 -0.59 -14.69 -2.96
C LEU A 13 -0.33 -13.63 -1.88
N MET A 14 0.80 -12.92 -1.94
CA MET A 14 1.15 -11.89 -0.97
C MET A 14 0.12 -10.75 -0.95
N PHE A 15 -0.38 -10.35 -2.13
CA PHE A 15 -1.38 -9.30 -2.26
C PHE A 15 -2.81 -9.79 -2.00
N GLN A 16 -3.08 -11.08 -2.19
CA GLN A 16 -4.40 -11.68 -1.93
C GLN A 16 -4.74 -11.77 -0.44
N VAL A 17 -3.75 -11.95 0.43
CA VAL A 17 -3.98 -12.24 1.86
C VAL A 17 -3.72 -11.03 2.77
N CYS A 18 -3.14 -9.95 2.27
CA CYS A 18 -2.84 -8.79 3.09
C CYS A 18 -4.07 -7.89 3.30
N ASP A 19 -4.21 -7.31 4.49
CA ASP A 19 -5.26 -6.32 4.79
C ASP A 19 -4.87 -4.92 4.32
N ALA A 20 -3.57 -4.60 4.31
CA ALA A 20 -3.04 -3.31 3.87
C ALA A 20 -1.78 -3.46 3.01
N VAL A 21 -1.64 -2.55 2.04
CA VAL A 21 -0.49 -2.43 1.14
C VAL A 21 0.09 -1.03 1.25
N LEU A 22 1.36 -0.94 1.62
CA LEU A 22 2.10 0.33 1.72
C LEU A 22 2.98 0.49 0.48
N ILE A 23 2.67 1.46 -0.36
CA ILE A 23 3.50 1.84 -1.52
C ILE A 23 4.50 2.90 -1.03
N ASN A 24 5.70 2.44 -0.64
CA ASN A 24 6.73 3.30 -0.07
C ASN A 24 7.61 3.98 -1.12
N LYS A 25 8.29 5.05 -0.70
CA LYS A 25 9.22 5.87 -1.50
C LYS A 25 8.52 6.67 -2.59
N ILE A 26 7.34 7.20 -2.29
CA ILE A 26 6.60 8.08 -3.22
C ILE A 26 7.37 9.37 -3.51
N ASP A 27 8.23 9.82 -2.58
CA ASP A 27 9.07 11.01 -2.72
C ASP A 27 10.04 10.94 -3.91
N VAL A 28 10.44 9.73 -4.30
CA VAL A 28 11.28 9.52 -5.48
C VAL A 28 10.51 8.99 -6.67
N ALA A 29 9.20 8.74 -6.56
CA ALA A 29 8.41 8.22 -7.66
C ALA A 29 8.48 9.05 -8.95
N PRO A 30 8.54 10.40 -8.93
CA PRO A 30 8.71 11.20 -10.14
C PRO A 30 9.99 10.93 -10.95
N TYR A 31 10.99 10.29 -10.33
CA TYR A 31 12.26 9.93 -10.99
C TYR A 31 12.25 8.50 -11.56
N PHE A 32 11.15 7.76 -11.44
CA PHE A 32 10.99 6.40 -11.96
C PHE A 32 9.71 6.32 -12.81
N ASP A 33 9.67 5.39 -13.76
CA ASP A 33 8.46 5.07 -14.54
C ASP A 33 7.46 4.22 -13.72
N PHE A 34 7.11 4.71 -12.53
CA PHE A 34 6.15 4.05 -11.65
C PHE A 34 4.74 4.60 -11.87
N ASP A 35 3.85 3.72 -12.28
CA ASP A 35 2.44 4.04 -12.55
C ASP A 35 1.59 3.64 -11.34
N PHE A 36 1.14 4.64 -10.57
CA PHE A 36 0.31 4.43 -9.39
C PHE A 36 -1.07 3.88 -9.73
N GLU A 37 -1.65 4.28 -10.86
CA GLU A 37 -2.98 3.85 -11.27
C GLU A 37 -2.96 2.36 -11.60
N LYS A 38 -2.00 1.92 -12.43
CA LYS A 38 -1.81 0.49 -12.73
C LYS A 38 -1.47 -0.32 -11.50
N CYS A 39 -0.61 0.18 -10.62
CA CYS A 39 -0.29 -0.53 -9.39
C CYS A 39 -1.55 -0.75 -8.54
N THR A 40 -2.36 0.30 -8.40
CA THR A 40 -3.63 0.26 -7.67
C THR A 40 -4.62 -0.71 -8.32
N GLU A 41 -4.76 -0.67 -9.64
CA GLU A 41 -5.59 -1.60 -10.40
C GLU A 41 -5.17 -3.05 -10.14
N TYR A 42 -3.89 -3.36 -10.27
CA TYR A 42 -3.38 -4.72 -10.06
C TYR A 42 -3.56 -5.19 -8.62
N ILE A 43 -3.38 -4.32 -7.63
CA ILE A 43 -3.66 -4.64 -6.23
C ILE A 43 -5.16 -4.97 -6.07
N ARG A 44 -6.05 -4.13 -6.59
CA ARG A 44 -7.51 -4.33 -6.50
C ARG A 44 -7.99 -5.58 -7.22
N MET A 45 -7.38 -5.91 -8.37
CA MET A 45 -7.63 -7.17 -9.07
C MET A 45 -7.26 -8.39 -8.24
N ARG A 46 -6.20 -8.32 -7.43
CA ARG A 46 -5.79 -9.41 -6.53
C ARG A 46 -6.61 -9.44 -5.25
N ASN A 47 -6.87 -8.28 -4.67
CA ASN A 47 -7.56 -8.12 -3.39
C ASN A 47 -8.35 -6.81 -3.37
N PRO A 48 -9.67 -6.87 -3.64
CA PRO A 48 -10.54 -5.70 -3.59
C PRO A 48 -10.64 -5.05 -2.21
N LYS A 49 -10.34 -5.79 -1.13
CA LYS A 49 -10.50 -5.35 0.26
C LYS A 49 -9.25 -4.67 0.83
N ALA A 50 -8.08 -4.89 0.22
CA ALA A 50 -6.83 -4.33 0.72
C ALA A 50 -6.90 -2.80 0.79
N VAL A 51 -6.48 -2.22 1.91
CA VAL A 51 -6.30 -0.77 2.05
C VAL A 51 -4.95 -0.38 1.45
N ILE A 52 -4.91 0.66 0.63
CA ILE A 52 -3.69 1.04 -0.09
C ILE A 52 -3.23 2.39 0.44
N PHE A 53 -1.98 2.44 0.90
CA PHE A 53 -1.37 3.64 1.47
C PHE A 53 -0.14 4.06 0.64
N PRO A 54 -0.21 5.19 -0.08
CA PRO A 54 0.99 5.84 -0.60
C PRO A 54 1.75 6.50 0.56
N ILE A 55 3.02 6.12 0.78
CA ILE A 55 3.83 6.67 1.86
C ILE A 55 5.25 7.04 1.42
N SER A 56 5.87 7.95 2.17
CA SER A 56 7.33 8.07 2.18
C SER A 56 7.84 7.95 3.61
N ALA A 57 8.54 6.86 3.89
CA ALA A 57 9.24 6.69 5.16
C ALA A 57 10.37 7.72 5.38
N LYS A 58 10.82 8.41 4.31
CA LYS A 58 11.86 9.44 4.39
C LYS A 58 11.29 10.79 4.82
N THR A 59 10.17 11.20 4.23
CA THR A 59 9.55 12.51 4.52
C THR A 59 8.50 12.43 5.62
N GLY A 60 8.02 11.23 5.95
CA GLY A 60 6.91 11.00 6.87
C GLY A 60 5.52 11.09 6.21
N GLU A 61 5.45 11.40 4.92
CA GLU A 61 4.18 11.49 4.19
C GLU A 61 3.41 10.17 4.24
N GLY A 62 2.11 10.27 4.57
CA GLY A 62 1.19 9.14 4.64
C GLY A 62 1.35 8.23 5.87
N ILE A 63 2.38 8.42 6.71
CA ILE A 63 2.61 7.60 7.91
C ILE A 63 1.51 7.78 8.96
N GLU A 64 0.99 9.00 9.13
CA GLU A 64 -0.10 9.28 10.06
C GLU A 64 -1.37 8.49 9.70
N ALA A 65 -1.75 8.46 8.41
CA ALA A 65 -2.89 7.69 7.94
C ALA A 65 -2.73 6.18 8.18
N VAL A 66 -1.51 5.63 8.02
CA VAL A 66 -1.22 4.24 8.36
C VAL A 66 -1.36 4.01 9.86
N ALA A 67 -0.82 4.91 10.69
CA ALA A 67 -0.88 4.80 12.14
C ALA A 67 -2.33 4.85 12.65
N ASP A 68 -3.16 5.72 12.08
CA ASP A 68 -4.57 5.84 12.47
C ASP A 68 -5.37 4.62 12.03
N TRP A 69 -5.13 4.10 10.82
CA TRP A 69 -5.74 2.84 10.40
C TRP A 69 -5.38 1.69 11.34
N LEU A 70 -4.10 1.55 11.72
CA LEU A 70 -3.68 0.53 12.69
C LEU A 70 -4.35 0.70 14.06
N LYS A 71 -4.53 1.93 14.55
CA LYS A 71 -5.25 2.17 15.81
C LYS A 71 -6.70 1.72 15.71
N GLU A 72 -7.38 1.99 14.60
CA GLU A 72 -8.75 1.54 14.37
C GLU A 72 -8.84 0.01 14.28
N GLU A 73 -7.93 -0.65 13.57
CA GLU A 73 -7.88 -2.12 13.53
C GLU A 73 -7.65 -2.74 14.92
N VAL A 74 -6.82 -2.11 15.75
CA VAL A 74 -6.62 -2.54 17.15
C VAL A 74 -7.88 -2.35 18.00
N LYS A 75 -8.63 -1.27 17.80
CA LYS A 75 -9.92 -1.05 18.47
C LYS A 75 -10.96 -2.10 18.04
N ASN A 76 -11.08 -2.31 16.73
CA ASN A 76 -11.96 -3.33 16.14
C ASN A 76 -11.64 -4.72 16.70
N TRP A 77 -10.35 -5.09 16.77
CA TRP A 77 -9.91 -6.36 17.35
C TRP A 77 -10.25 -6.51 18.84
N LYS A 78 -10.17 -5.41 19.61
CA LYS A 78 -10.56 -5.37 21.03
C LYS A 78 -12.07 -5.28 21.25
N GLY A 79 -12.86 -4.98 20.21
CA GLY A 79 -14.30 -4.77 20.30
C GLY A 79 -14.69 -3.49 21.04
N ILE A 80 -13.88 -2.43 20.96
CA ILE A 80 -14.11 -1.12 21.60
C ILE A 80 -14.33 0.00 20.58
#